data_AF-A0A839NIB7-F1
#
_entry.id   AF-A0A839NIB7-F1
#
_cell.length_a   1.000
_cell.length_b   1.000
_cell.length_c   1.000
_cell.angle_alpha   90.00
_cell.angle_beta   90.00
_cell.angle_gamma   90.00
#
_symmetry.space_group_name_H-M   'P 1'
#
loop_
_entity.id
_entity.type
_entity.pdbx_description
1 polymer ?
#
loop_
_entity_poly.entity_id
_entity_poly.type
_entity_poly.pdbx_seq_one_letter_code
_entity_poly.pdbx_strand_id
1 'polypeptide(L)'
;MKKYLLLLFTVLLFANVMAQKNTDVSFQLQGIVNIPTYDSTNRMIYLTYQSKGQAVLDSTVIKNNKFHFKSTADVDVRATLQFTKPNTSPNALADPNSLYLYLSQSIVNINAKGYLRKAIITGSTTNDDYMVFKKPYLKIDTALRLLGWEKRRVKPEDTNQSKIVDAKIDSVKNHKLAQLSEFLSADITKPYAAEALQMYVSTDGSAFDLDKAQLFFDQLPKKQKITVLGKDITASLRKLKQKIVTINILKNVDFFDGYAQTVTNSVPRGVTRITNSEYLYQLNPSEIKQIGNNLKVKVTIKAGCDNYDRIGRVTLVVMPKGEKFDKEKGEQFEILRIMTPFMYRSRHPDHIPYEAQIDQMISTIKQTDKEMYLVTEVFGTTGAGQREVIGCDGSLLTFNVSVDLISDKKTTLSSEKAISLLSYYSLDGKDKTAGKNSKEVEFELPEDTKTTVLYLISSGHGAAEGGEEYNWRQHIIDVDAKEYIRIDMNQDCTPYEIYNTQPNGIYFGNISKERRSWCPGGPVPTRVINLGPLKKGKHSIKIAIPDAEFEKTESKYLVSAYLITQ
;
A
#
# COMPACT_ATOMS: atom_id res chain seq x y z
N MET A 1 37.57 -60.30 -22.39
CA MET A 1 38.58 -59.23 -22.14
C MET A 1 38.10 -57.93 -22.77
N LYS A 2 38.15 -56.83 -22.00
CA LYS A 2 38.04 -55.40 -22.38
C LYS A 2 36.62 -54.94 -22.78
N LYS A 3 35.78 -54.53 -21.81
CA LYS A 3 35.65 -53.19 -21.17
C LYS A 3 35.07 -52.13 -22.13
N TYR A 4 33.76 -51.90 -21.97
CA TYR A 4 33.05 -50.70 -22.43
C TYR A 4 33.44 -49.51 -21.56
N LEU A 5 33.79 -48.38 -22.18
CA LEU A 5 34.00 -47.10 -21.52
C LEU A 5 32.87 -46.15 -21.95
N LEU A 6 31.92 -45.91 -21.04
CA LEU A 6 30.94 -44.83 -21.14
C LEU A 6 31.68 -43.50 -20.96
N LEU A 7 31.64 -42.61 -21.96
CA LEU A 7 32.03 -41.21 -21.80
C LEU A 7 30.78 -40.38 -21.50
N LEU A 8 30.61 -40.02 -20.22
CA LEU A 8 29.65 -39.01 -19.77
C LEU A 8 30.14 -37.62 -20.21
N PHE A 9 29.41 -37.00 -21.13
CA PHE A 9 29.51 -35.56 -21.39
C PHE A 9 28.94 -34.80 -20.18
N THR A 10 29.82 -34.35 -19.29
CA THR A 10 29.50 -33.33 -18.29
C THR A 10 29.65 -31.97 -18.95
N VAL A 11 28.53 -31.42 -19.44
CA VAL A 11 28.45 -30.01 -19.82
C VAL A 11 28.47 -29.19 -18.52
N LEU A 12 29.66 -28.70 -18.16
CA LEU A 12 29.86 -27.64 -17.19
C LEU A 12 29.14 -26.39 -17.72
N LEU A 13 27.92 -26.16 -17.23
CA LEU A 13 27.30 -24.84 -17.26
C LEU A 13 28.17 -23.90 -16.42
N PHE A 14 29.02 -23.13 -17.08
CA PHE A 14 29.61 -21.94 -16.49
C PHE A 14 28.49 -20.94 -16.22
N ALA A 15 27.86 -21.06 -15.05
CA ALA A 15 27.18 -19.95 -14.44
C ALA A 15 28.25 -18.87 -14.18
N ASN A 16 28.24 -17.81 -14.97
CA ASN A 16 28.90 -16.56 -14.63
C ASN A 16 28.20 -15.97 -13.40
N VAL A 17 28.49 -16.53 -12.23
CA VAL A 17 28.31 -15.85 -10.97
C VAL A 17 29.38 -14.78 -10.95
N MET A 18 29.03 -13.57 -11.39
CA MET A 18 29.77 -12.39 -10.93
C MET A 18 29.59 -12.31 -9.41
N ALA A 19 30.46 -13.00 -8.68
CA ALA A 19 30.64 -12.81 -7.27
C ALA A 19 31.22 -11.41 -7.09
N GLN A 20 30.36 -10.42 -6.81
CA GLN A 20 30.81 -9.15 -6.26
C GLN A 20 31.60 -9.47 -4.99
N LYS A 21 32.92 -9.30 -5.02
CA LYS A 21 33.80 -9.50 -3.86
C LYS A 21 33.31 -8.57 -2.75
N ASN A 22 32.68 -9.11 -1.70
CA ASN A 22 32.54 -8.43 -0.42
C ASN A 22 33.95 -8.12 0.06
N THR A 23 34.41 -6.89 -0.17
CA THR A 23 35.74 -6.43 0.22
C THR A 23 35.59 -5.75 1.55
N ASP A 24 35.90 -6.49 2.62
CA ASP A 24 36.07 -5.87 3.93
C ASP A 24 37.11 -4.75 3.82
N VAL A 25 36.85 -3.65 4.53
CA VAL A 25 37.76 -2.52 4.59
C VAL A 25 38.40 -2.45 5.96
N SER A 26 39.63 -1.96 6.03
CA SER A 26 40.27 -1.71 7.31
C SER A 26 39.51 -0.63 8.07
N PHE A 27 39.29 -0.84 9.37
CA PHE A 27 38.71 0.15 10.26
C PHE A 27 39.61 0.36 11.48
N GLN A 28 39.46 1.53 12.09
CA GLN A 28 40.00 1.84 13.41
C GLN A 28 38.90 2.43 14.28
N LEU A 29 38.67 1.83 15.43
CA LEU A 29 37.70 2.30 16.42
C LEU A 29 38.44 2.53 17.73
N GLN A 30 38.35 3.73 18.26
CA GLN A 30 38.95 4.07 19.55
C GLN A 30 37.98 4.85 20.41
N GLY A 31 38.17 4.79 21.72
CA GLY A 31 37.32 5.58 22.57
C GLY A 31 37.74 5.67 24.03
N ILE A 32 37.01 6.52 24.73
CA ILE A 32 37.11 6.76 26.15
C ILE A 32 35.79 6.37 26.79
N VAL A 33 35.84 5.50 27.82
CA VAL A 33 34.72 5.22 28.71
C VAL A 33 35.12 5.68 30.11
N ASN A 34 34.53 6.76 30.59
CA ASN A 34 34.78 7.26 31.94
C ASN A 34 34.03 6.40 32.95
N ILE A 35 34.71 5.39 33.49
CA ILE A 35 34.18 4.46 34.49
C ILE A 35 34.61 4.96 35.89
N PRO A 36 33.74 4.90 36.91
CA PRO A 36 34.13 5.20 38.29
C PRO A 36 35.31 4.34 38.76
N THR A 37 36.17 4.90 39.61
CA THR A 37 37.40 4.25 40.10
C THR A 37 37.16 2.96 40.89
N TYR A 38 36.00 2.80 41.52
CA TYR A 38 35.65 1.54 42.21
C TYR A 38 35.29 0.39 41.25
N ASP A 39 35.20 0.67 39.95
CA ASP A 39 34.68 -0.23 38.92
C ASP A 39 35.69 -0.41 37.76
N SER A 40 36.94 0.03 37.97
CA SER A 40 37.97 0.14 36.93
C SER A 40 38.84 -1.11 36.72
N THR A 41 38.63 -2.19 37.45
CA THR A 41 39.48 -3.39 37.34
C THR A 41 39.05 -4.29 36.17
N ASN A 42 39.91 -4.40 35.15
CA ASN A 42 39.87 -5.39 34.06
C ASN A 42 38.53 -5.52 33.31
N ARG A 43 37.85 -4.39 33.04
CA ARG A 43 36.63 -4.42 32.21
C ARG A 43 36.97 -4.67 30.74
N MET A 44 36.27 -5.62 30.15
CA MET A 44 36.31 -5.91 28.72
C MET A 44 35.26 -5.08 27.98
N ILE A 45 35.63 -4.58 26.82
CA ILE A 45 34.70 -4.04 25.83
C ILE A 45 34.70 -4.96 24.63
N TYR A 46 33.53 -5.17 24.06
CA TYR A 46 33.24 -6.14 23.02
C TYR A 46 32.67 -5.42 21.82
N LEU A 47 33.22 -5.71 20.65
CA LEU A 47 32.75 -5.21 19.37
C LEU A 47 32.20 -6.38 18.56
N THR A 48 30.90 -6.35 18.31
CA THR A 48 30.25 -7.28 17.38
C THR A 48 30.07 -6.60 16.04
N TYR A 49 30.66 -7.15 14.98
CA TYR A 49 30.61 -6.59 13.63
C TYR A 49 30.53 -7.70 12.57
N GLN A 50 30.52 -7.34 11.28
CA GLN A 50 30.57 -8.31 10.20
C GLN A 50 31.87 -8.24 9.41
N SER A 51 32.39 -9.39 9.01
CA SER A 51 33.55 -9.53 8.13
C SER A 51 33.31 -10.72 7.21
N LYS A 52 33.51 -10.54 5.90
CA LYS A 52 33.25 -11.55 4.87
C LYS A 52 31.85 -12.19 4.98
N GLY A 53 30.86 -11.40 5.41
CA GLY A 53 29.47 -11.85 5.60
C GLY A 53 29.21 -12.71 6.83
N GLN A 54 30.19 -12.87 7.73
CA GLN A 54 30.05 -13.58 9.00
C GLN A 54 30.10 -12.61 10.19
N ALA A 55 29.38 -12.95 11.26
CA ALA A 55 29.44 -12.17 12.51
C ALA A 55 30.77 -12.45 13.22
N VAL A 56 31.45 -11.39 13.65
CA VAL A 56 32.70 -11.43 14.42
C VAL A 56 32.46 -10.78 15.77
N LEU A 57 32.88 -11.45 16.84
CA LEU A 57 32.95 -10.91 18.19
C LEU A 57 34.42 -10.68 18.53
N ASP A 58 34.82 -9.41 18.61
CA ASP A 58 36.14 -8.99 19.04
C ASP A 58 36.07 -8.36 20.43
N SER A 59 37.18 -8.32 21.16
CA SER A 59 37.22 -7.79 22.52
C SER A 59 38.57 -7.18 22.88
N THR A 60 38.56 -6.18 23.74
CA THR A 60 39.78 -5.59 24.29
C THR A 60 39.55 -5.12 25.72
N VAL A 61 40.64 -4.95 26.48
CA VAL A 61 40.58 -4.42 27.85
C VAL A 61 40.46 -2.90 27.80
N ILE A 62 39.55 -2.33 28.58
CA ILE A 62 39.53 -0.89 28.84
C ILE A 62 40.68 -0.56 29.79
N LYS A 63 41.76 0.03 29.28
CA LYS A 63 42.95 0.40 30.05
C LYS A 63 43.06 1.92 30.16
N ASN A 64 43.17 2.44 31.39
CA ASN A 64 43.19 3.88 31.66
C ASN A 64 42.00 4.62 31.00
N ASN A 65 40.79 4.07 31.15
CA ASN A 65 39.55 4.53 30.51
C ASN A 65 39.56 4.53 28.98
N LYS A 66 40.57 3.95 28.32
CA LYS A 66 40.71 3.93 26.86
C LYS A 66 40.60 2.52 26.30
N PHE A 67 40.10 2.42 25.08
CA PHE A 67 40.08 1.18 24.31
C PHE A 67 40.38 1.46 22.82
N HIS A 68 40.82 0.43 22.12
CA HIS A 68 41.12 0.50 20.68
C HIS A 68 40.86 -0.85 20.02
N PHE A 69 40.24 -0.82 18.84
CA PHE A 69 40.05 -1.93 17.92
C PHE A 69 40.60 -1.55 16.55
N LYS A 70 41.28 -2.50 15.91
CA LYS A 70 41.79 -2.36 14.54
C LYS A 70 41.69 -3.71 13.84
N SER A 71 40.88 -3.78 12.80
CA SER A 71 40.68 -5.00 12.00
C SER A 71 40.12 -4.63 10.62
N THR A 72 39.55 -5.61 9.93
CA THR A 72 38.80 -5.43 8.67
C THR A 72 37.34 -5.80 8.87
N ALA A 73 36.41 -5.02 8.33
CA ALA A 73 34.98 -5.22 8.47
C ALA A 73 34.20 -4.84 7.20
N ASP A 74 32.99 -5.38 7.10
CA ASP A 74 31.93 -4.83 6.26
C ASP A 74 31.39 -3.55 6.94
N VAL A 75 31.68 -2.40 6.35
CA VAL A 75 31.38 -1.08 6.91
C VAL A 75 29.96 -0.60 6.65
N ASP A 76 29.22 -1.29 5.79
CA ASP A 76 27.85 -0.93 5.43
C ASP A 76 26.81 -1.69 6.25
N VAL A 77 27.27 -2.33 7.33
CA VAL A 77 26.45 -3.08 8.29
C VAL A 77 26.67 -2.51 9.69
N ARG A 78 25.58 -2.46 10.47
CA ARG A 78 25.58 -1.98 11.84
C ARG A 78 26.48 -2.86 12.74
N ALA A 79 27.43 -2.24 13.41
CA ALA A 79 28.22 -2.84 14.48
C ALA A 79 27.61 -2.50 15.86
N THR A 80 27.92 -3.33 16.86
CA THR A 80 27.47 -3.13 18.23
C THR A 80 28.67 -3.13 19.16
N LEU A 81 28.79 -2.08 19.97
CA LEU A 81 29.77 -1.99 21.04
C LEU A 81 29.08 -2.20 22.39
N GLN A 82 29.63 -3.08 23.21
CA GLN A 82 29.08 -3.44 24.52
C GLN A 82 30.24 -3.53 25.51
N PHE A 83 30.08 -3.02 26.73
CA PHE A 83 30.96 -3.42 27.83
C PHE A 83 30.10 -4.00 28.94
N THR A 84 30.53 -5.12 29.49
CA THR A 84 29.77 -5.89 30.48
C THR A 84 30.24 -5.58 31.91
N LYS A 85 29.54 -6.14 32.90
CA LYS A 85 30.06 -6.18 34.28
C LYS A 85 31.33 -7.05 34.32
N PRO A 86 32.25 -6.81 35.27
CA PRO A 86 33.45 -7.64 35.44
C PRO A 86 33.07 -9.14 35.51
N ASN A 87 33.86 -9.98 34.82
CA ASN A 87 33.69 -11.44 34.76
C ASN A 87 32.36 -11.94 34.16
N THR A 88 31.71 -11.15 33.29
CA THR A 88 30.49 -11.58 32.58
C THR A 88 30.63 -11.49 31.06
N SER A 89 30.02 -12.42 30.34
CA SER A 89 29.98 -12.43 28.87
C SER A 89 28.91 -11.47 28.33
N PRO A 90 29.09 -10.91 27.11
CA PRO A 90 28.09 -10.06 26.47
C PRO A 90 26.77 -10.79 26.29
N ASN A 91 25.69 -10.21 26.82
CA ASN A 91 24.34 -10.66 26.58
C ASN A 91 23.50 -9.47 26.14
N ALA A 92 23.21 -9.40 24.84
CA ALA A 92 22.45 -8.31 24.22
C ALA A 92 21.01 -8.17 24.76
N LEU A 93 20.44 -9.23 25.36
CA LEU A 93 19.11 -9.19 25.99
C LEU A 93 19.16 -8.74 27.45
N ALA A 94 20.32 -8.84 28.12
CA ALA A 94 20.48 -8.56 29.55
C ALA A 94 21.26 -7.27 29.85
N ASP A 95 21.96 -6.70 28.86
CA ASP A 95 22.77 -5.48 29.04
C ASP A 95 22.18 -4.26 28.29
N PRO A 96 21.51 -3.33 28.99
CA PRO A 96 20.91 -2.14 28.40
C PRO A 96 21.93 -1.07 27.97
N ASN A 97 23.24 -1.35 28.06
CA ASN A 97 24.32 -0.41 27.78
C ASN A 97 25.07 -0.72 26.47
N SER A 98 24.34 -0.94 25.39
CA SER A 98 24.91 -1.12 24.05
C SER A 98 24.94 0.20 23.27
N LEU A 99 25.94 0.37 22.40
CA LEU A 99 26.00 1.43 21.39
C LEU A 99 26.01 0.81 20.00
N TYR A 100 25.07 1.23 19.15
CA TYR A 100 25.08 0.91 17.73
C TYR A 100 25.83 1.97 16.96
N LEU A 101 26.67 1.54 16.03
CA LEU A 101 27.48 2.42 15.19
C LEU A 101 27.77 1.77 13.83
N TYR A 102 28.26 2.56 12.90
CA TYR A 102 28.79 2.10 11.63
C TYR A 102 30.31 2.21 11.63
N LEU A 103 30.99 1.15 11.19
CA LEU A 103 32.44 1.20 11.00
C LEU A 103 32.75 1.95 9.69
N SER A 104 33.94 2.52 9.56
CA SER A 104 34.38 3.19 8.34
C SER A 104 35.90 3.08 8.20
N GLN A 105 36.44 3.47 7.03
CA GLN A 105 37.89 3.54 6.81
C GLN A 105 38.57 4.63 7.66
N SER A 106 37.80 5.65 8.06
CA SER A 106 38.25 6.68 8.98
C SER A 106 38.34 6.17 10.43
N ILE A 107 39.10 6.90 11.26
CA ILE A 107 39.18 6.61 12.69
C ILE A 107 37.88 7.06 13.35
N VAL A 108 37.09 6.09 13.83
CA VAL A 108 35.86 6.34 14.60
C VAL A 108 36.24 6.54 16.07
N ASN A 109 35.82 7.68 16.64
CA ASN A 109 36.08 8.03 18.02
C ASN A 109 34.80 7.94 18.85
N ILE A 110 34.87 7.32 20.02
CA ILE A 110 33.75 7.20 20.97
C ILE A 110 34.11 7.87 22.28
N ASN A 111 33.25 8.76 22.77
CA ASN A 111 33.39 9.36 24.09
C ASN A 111 32.13 9.11 24.92
N ALA A 112 32.25 8.27 25.95
CA ALA A 112 31.17 7.89 26.85
C ALA A 112 31.41 8.36 28.30
N LYS A 113 30.38 8.97 28.90
CA LYS A 113 30.34 9.30 30.34
C LYS A 113 29.53 8.24 31.07
N GLY A 114 30.18 7.20 31.58
CA GLY A 114 29.55 6.06 32.25
C GLY A 114 28.82 5.09 31.31
N TYR A 115 27.85 5.57 30.52
CA TYR A 115 26.99 4.71 29.68
C TYR A 115 27.26 4.90 28.18
N LEU A 116 27.45 3.79 27.44
CA LEU A 116 27.65 3.77 25.99
C LEU A 116 26.46 4.34 25.22
N ARG A 117 25.22 4.15 25.72
CA ARG A 117 24.02 4.69 25.05
C ARG A 117 23.98 6.23 24.95
N LYS A 118 24.81 6.93 25.74
CA LYS A 118 24.97 8.39 25.73
C LYS A 118 26.30 8.83 25.11
N ALA A 119 27.01 7.91 24.46
CA ALA A 119 28.30 8.21 23.88
C ALA A 119 28.16 9.17 22.68
N ILE A 120 29.17 10.01 22.51
CA ILE A 120 29.33 10.85 21.33
C ILE A 120 30.26 10.10 20.38
N ILE A 121 29.83 9.92 19.13
CA ILE A 121 30.63 9.35 18.05
C ILE A 121 31.14 10.50 17.18
N THR A 122 32.42 10.50 16.82
CA THR A 122 33.01 11.49 15.90
C THR A 122 34.01 10.84 14.94
N GLY A 123 34.36 11.53 13.84
CA GLY A 123 35.37 11.06 12.88
C GLY A 123 34.81 10.09 11.83
N SER A 124 33.49 10.02 11.67
CA SER A 124 32.83 9.16 10.69
C SER A 124 31.60 9.83 10.12
N THR A 125 31.69 10.22 8.84
CA THR A 125 30.58 10.83 8.10
C THR A 125 29.33 9.94 8.10
N THR A 126 29.50 8.62 8.00
CA THR A 126 28.38 7.66 8.08
C THR A 126 27.63 7.74 9.41
N ASN A 127 28.34 7.91 10.53
CA ASN A 127 27.71 8.03 11.83
C ASN A 127 27.07 9.42 12.02
N ASP A 128 27.69 10.46 11.48
CA ASP A 128 27.12 11.82 11.49
C ASP A 128 25.80 11.85 10.69
N ASP A 129 25.79 11.29 9.48
CA ASP A 129 24.60 11.12 8.63
C ASP A 129 23.52 10.28 9.34
N TYR A 130 23.90 9.16 9.98
CA TYR A 130 22.98 8.31 10.74
C TYR A 130 22.31 9.08 11.89
N MET A 131 23.06 9.95 12.58
CA MET A 131 22.50 10.80 13.64
C MET A 131 21.50 11.82 13.10
N VAL A 132 21.76 12.40 11.92
CA VAL A 132 20.81 13.28 11.21
C VAL A 132 19.55 12.50 10.86
N PHE A 133 19.70 11.32 10.25
CA PHE A 133 18.59 10.42 9.91
C PHE A 133 17.72 10.06 11.12
N LYS A 134 18.32 9.75 12.28
CA LYS A 134 17.59 9.28 13.46
C LYS A 134 16.79 10.37 14.17
N LYS A 135 17.26 11.62 14.09
CA LYS A 135 16.76 12.75 14.90
C LYS A 135 15.26 13.04 14.72
N PRO A 136 14.68 13.06 13.51
CA PRO A 136 13.24 13.24 13.32
C PRO A 136 12.42 12.16 14.02
N TYR A 137 12.81 10.90 13.88
CA TYR A 137 12.06 9.77 14.43
C TYR A 137 12.08 9.71 15.96
N LEU A 138 13.15 10.18 16.62
CA LEU A 138 13.20 10.30 18.08
C LEU A 138 12.12 11.26 18.62
N LYS A 139 11.84 12.35 17.90
CA LYS A 139 10.76 13.28 18.27
C LYS A 139 9.40 12.61 18.12
N ILE A 140 9.21 11.89 17.01
CA ILE A 140 7.98 11.15 16.74
C ILE A 140 7.73 10.07 17.78
N ASP A 141 8.75 9.26 18.12
CA ASP A 141 8.66 8.22 19.15
C ASP A 141 8.37 8.82 20.54
N THR A 142 8.89 10.02 20.82
CA THR A 142 8.55 10.75 22.04
C THR A 142 7.09 11.17 22.04
N ALA A 143 6.56 11.70 20.93
CA ALA A 143 5.15 12.05 20.79
C ALA A 143 4.24 10.82 20.96
N LEU A 144 4.56 9.69 20.31
CA LEU A 144 3.82 8.44 20.45
C LEU A 144 3.82 7.93 21.89
N ARG A 145 4.94 8.05 22.61
CA ARG A 145 5.01 7.69 24.04
C ARG A 145 4.11 8.56 24.90
N LEU A 146 4.08 9.88 24.66
CA LEU A 146 3.21 10.81 25.38
C LEU A 146 1.72 10.53 25.09
N LEU A 147 1.36 10.28 23.83
CA LEU A 147 0.01 9.87 23.45
C LEU A 147 -0.37 8.52 24.05
N GLY A 148 0.58 7.58 24.15
CA GLY A 148 0.36 6.32 24.87
C GLY A 148 0.09 6.51 26.37
N TRP A 149 0.64 7.56 26.98
CA TRP A 149 0.30 7.95 28.37
C TRP A 149 -1.09 8.58 28.46
N GLU A 150 -1.45 9.43 27.50
CA GLU A 150 -2.80 10.00 27.36
C GLU A 150 -3.84 8.88 27.22
N LYS A 151 -3.61 7.91 26.33
CA LYS A 151 -4.47 6.75 26.10
C LYS A 151 -4.74 5.96 27.38
N ARG A 152 -3.71 5.73 28.19
CA ARG A 152 -3.84 4.99 29.47
C ARG A 152 -4.63 5.73 30.55
N ARG A 153 -4.82 7.04 30.41
CA ARG A 153 -5.63 7.86 31.32
C ARG A 153 -7.10 7.93 30.91
N VAL A 154 -7.44 7.49 29.70
CA VAL A 154 -8.84 7.42 29.24
C VAL A 154 -9.54 6.28 29.97
N LYS A 155 -10.71 6.57 30.54
CA LYS A 155 -11.53 5.56 31.23
C LYS A 155 -12.10 4.56 30.22
N PRO A 156 -12.18 3.25 30.54
CA PRO A 156 -12.69 2.23 29.61
C PRO A 156 -14.08 2.53 29.03
N GLU A 157 -14.95 3.17 29.80
CA GLU A 157 -16.31 3.58 29.43
C GLU A 157 -16.36 4.76 28.45
N ASP A 158 -15.30 5.57 28.37
CA ASP A 158 -15.24 6.75 27.48
C ASP A 158 -14.72 6.36 26.08
N THR A 159 -15.60 5.67 25.35
CA THR A 159 -15.31 5.17 24.00
C THR A 159 -15.01 6.30 23.00
N ASN A 160 -15.60 7.49 23.18
CA ASN A 160 -15.37 8.64 22.30
C ASN A 160 -13.98 9.22 22.50
N GLN A 161 -13.57 9.50 23.73
CA GLN A 161 -12.22 9.99 24.01
C GLN A 161 -11.16 8.94 23.63
N SER A 162 -11.47 7.65 23.82
CA SER A 162 -10.60 6.54 23.41
C SER A 162 -10.33 6.57 21.91
N LYS A 163 -11.38 6.74 21.08
CA LYS A 163 -11.29 6.88 19.62
C LYS A 163 -10.52 8.12 19.19
N ILE A 164 -10.72 9.26 19.86
CA ILE A 164 -9.98 10.50 19.56
C ILE A 164 -8.48 10.30 19.77
N VAL A 165 -8.07 9.67 20.88
CA VAL A 165 -6.65 9.42 21.15
C VAL A 165 -6.09 8.38 20.18
N ASP A 166 -6.85 7.35 19.79
CA ASP A 166 -6.42 6.40 18.76
C ASP A 166 -6.17 7.07 17.42
N ALA A 167 -7.07 7.97 16.99
CA ALA A 167 -6.90 8.72 15.75
C ALA A 167 -5.64 9.60 15.78
N LYS A 168 -5.32 10.22 16.91
CA LYS A 168 -4.07 10.98 17.09
C LYS A 168 -2.83 10.06 16.99
N ILE A 169 -2.86 8.92 17.67
CA ILE A 169 -1.76 7.93 17.63
C ILE A 169 -1.54 7.45 16.19
N ASP A 170 -2.62 7.11 15.50
CA ASP A 170 -2.59 6.62 14.13
C ASP A 170 -2.07 7.68 13.15
N SER A 171 -2.52 8.94 13.29
CA SER A 171 -1.99 10.07 12.52
C SER A 171 -0.46 10.23 12.67
N VAL A 172 0.06 10.15 13.90
CA VAL A 172 1.50 10.25 14.16
C VAL A 172 2.27 9.04 13.61
N LYS A 173 1.71 7.83 13.70
CA LYS A 173 2.29 6.62 13.07
C LYS A 173 2.33 6.74 11.55
N ASN A 174 1.26 7.23 10.93
CA ASN A 174 1.17 7.40 9.48
C ASN A 174 2.17 8.46 8.98
N HIS A 175 2.37 9.53 9.75
CA HIS A 175 3.44 10.50 9.46
C HIS A 175 4.84 9.85 9.51
N LYS A 176 5.10 8.98 10.50
CA LYS A 176 6.35 8.21 10.57
C LYS A 176 6.53 7.30 9.36
N LEU A 177 5.48 6.58 8.96
CA LEU A 177 5.49 5.69 7.81
C LEU A 177 5.78 6.44 6.51
N ALA A 178 5.17 7.62 6.31
CA ALA A 178 5.42 8.47 5.16
C ALA A 178 6.90 8.90 5.08
N GLN A 179 7.47 9.42 6.18
CA GLN A 179 8.88 9.84 6.22
C GLN A 179 9.86 8.68 6.01
N LEU A 180 9.59 7.51 6.59
CA LEU A 180 10.41 6.33 6.38
C LEU A 180 10.31 5.81 4.95
N SER A 181 9.12 5.87 4.36
CA SER A 181 8.92 5.49 2.97
C SER A 181 9.66 6.42 2.02
N GLU A 182 9.62 7.73 2.25
CA GLU A 182 10.36 8.71 1.44
C GLU A 182 11.87 8.43 1.49
N PHE A 183 12.40 8.27 2.70
CA PHE A 183 13.81 7.91 2.90
C PHE A 183 14.15 6.57 2.21
N LEU A 184 13.37 5.51 2.41
CA LEU A 184 13.65 4.21 1.80
C LEU A 184 13.56 4.26 0.27
N SER A 185 12.72 5.11 -0.30
CA SER A 185 12.66 5.30 -1.76
C SER A 185 13.89 6.04 -2.31
N ALA A 186 14.41 7.04 -1.59
CA ALA A 186 15.54 7.85 -2.05
C ALA A 186 16.92 7.26 -1.70
N ASP A 187 17.03 6.58 -0.56
CA ASP A 187 18.29 6.28 0.13
C ASP A 187 18.44 4.78 0.49
N ILE A 188 17.82 3.87 -0.27
CA ILE A 188 17.80 2.42 0.01
C ILE A 188 19.18 1.77 0.12
N THR A 189 20.22 2.42 -0.42
CA THR A 189 21.61 1.94 -0.42
C THR A 189 22.42 2.38 0.80
N LYS A 190 21.91 3.32 1.62
CA LYS A 190 22.60 3.80 2.83
C LYS A 190 22.84 2.66 3.83
N PRO A 191 23.92 2.69 4.64
CA PRO A 191 24.23 1.65 5.64
C PRO A 191 23.12 1.39 6.67
N TYR A 192 22.28 2.39 6.94
CA TYR A 192 21.16 2.34 7.88
C TYR A 192 19.79 2.11 7.23
N ALA A 193 19.73 1.79 5.93
CA ALA A 193 18.48 1.48 5.23
C ALA A 193 17.73 0.28 5.85
N ALA A 194 18.43 -0.78 6.24
CA ALA A 194 17.80 -1.89 6.97
C ALA A 194 17.20 -1.47 8.32
N GLU A 195 17.79 -0.49 9.03
CA GLU A 195 17.21 0.03 10.26
C GLU A 195 15.96 0.86 10.00
N ALA A 196 15.98 1.71 8.97
CA ALA A 196 14.79 2.43 8.51
C ALA A 196 13.66 1.45 8.14
N LEU A 197 13.98 0.36 7.44
CA LEU A 197 12.99 -0.65 7.08
C LEU A 197 12.45 -1.39 8.31
N GLN A 198 13.30 -1.73 9.29
CA GLN A 198 12.81 -2.31 10.55
C GLN A 198 11.87 -1.34 11.27
N MET A 199 12.18 -0.04 11.29
CA MET A 199 11.29 0.98 11.87
C MET A 199 9.95 1.05 11.14
N TYR A 200 9.97 0.93 9.80
CA TYR A 200 8.76 0.92 8.97
C TYR A 200 7.90 -0.31 9.27
N VAL A 201 8.50 -1.51 9.23
CA VAL A 201 7.84 -2.80 9.50
C VAL A 201 7.30 -2.90 10.92
N SER A 202 7.91 -2.20 11.88
CA SER A 202 7.48 -2.19 13.29
C SER A 202 6.43 -1.12 13.60
N THR A 203 6.10 -0.23 12.66
CA THR A 203 5.12 0.83 12.86
C THR A 203 3.75 0.36 12.38
N ASP A 204 2.86 0.05 13.32
CA ASP A 204 1.50 -0.45 13.10
C ASP A 204 0.47 0.70 12.94
N GLY A 205 0.67 1.54 11.90
CA GLY A 205 -0.29 2.57 11.50
C GLY A 205 -1.22 2.09 10.39
N SER A 206 -2.38 2.72 10.24
CA SER A 206 -3.36 2.39 9.18
C SER A 206 -2.81 2.59 7.76
N ALA A 207 -1.81 3.46 7.58
CA ALA A 207 -1.12 3.67 6.30
C ALA A 207 0.02 2.65 6.03
N PHE A 208 0.21 1.64 6.88
CA PHE A 208 1.27 0.65 6.68
C PHE A 208 0.99 -0.20 5.43
N ASP A 209 1.98 -0.24 4.54
CA ASP A 209 1.93 -1.04 3.31
C ASP A 209 2.94 -2.19 3.36
N LEU A 210 2.41 -3.43 3.40
CA LEU A 210 3.20 -4.65 3.46
C LEU A 210 3.91 -4.97 2.14
N ASP A 211 3.29 -4.66 1.00
CA ASP A 211 3.89 -4.90 -0.32
C ASP A 211 5.05 -3.94 -0.55
N LYS A 212 4.89 -2.67 -0.15
CA LYS A 212 5.97 -1.69 -0.15
C LYS A 212 7.11 -2.09 0.79
N ALA A 213 6.80 -2.60 1.99
CA ALA A 213 7.82 -3.12 2.90
C ALA A 213 8.61 -4.29 2.29
N GLN A 214 7.93 -5.19 1.56
CA GLN A 214 8.58 -6.28 0.84
C GLN A 214 9.45 -5.74 -0.30
N LEU A 215 8.96 -4.77 -1.09
CA LEU A 215 9.72 -4.13 -2.17
C LEU A 215 11.01 -3.49 -1.64
N PHE A 216 10.91 -2.71 -0.56
CA PHE A 216 12.09 -2.12 0.09
C PHE A 216 13.05 -3.21 0.57
N PHE A 217 12.56 -4.29 1.18
CA PHE A 217 13.41 -5.40 1.58
C PHE A 217 14.14 -6.01 0.38
N ASP A 218 13.44 -6.24 -0.73
CA ASP A 218 14.02 -6.86 -1.92
C ASP A 218 15.12 -5.97 -2.54
N GLN A 219 14.91 -4.65 -2.50
CA GLN A 219 15.87 -3.62 -2.96
C GLN A 219 17.06 -3.40 -2.01
N LEU A 220 16.98 -3.83 -0.74
CA LEU A 220 18.10 -3.67 0.19
C LEU A 220 19.39 -4.33 -0.34
N PRO A 221 20.56 -3.72 -0.09
CA PRO A 221 21.85 -4.33 -0.41
C PRO A 221 21.96 -5.75 0.16
N LYS A 222 22.49 -6.70 -0.64
CA LYS A 222 22.60 -8.12 -0.26
C LYS A 222 23.26 -8.34 1.11
N LYS A 223 24.31 -7.57 1.41
CA LYS A 223 25.02 -7.60 2.69
C LYS A 223 24.12 -7.23 3.87
N GLN A 224 23.20 -6.28 3.72
CA GLN A 224 22.25 -5.90 4.77
C GLN A 224 21.17 -6.97 4.98
N LYS A 225 20.71 -7.64 3.91
CA LYS A 225 19.70 -8.71 3.97
C LYS A 225 20.15 -9.94 4.77
N ILE A 226 21.44 -10.29 4.72
CA ILE A 226 21.98 -11.48 5.38
C ILE A 226 22.35 -11.26 6.85
N THR A 227 22.29 -10.02 7.34
CA THR A 227 22.56 -9.66 8.74
C THR A 227 21.51 -10.23 9.69
N VAL A 228 21.79 -10.19 11.00
CA VAL A 228 20.79 -10.53 12.04
C VAL A 228 19.52 -9.67 11.85
N LEU A 229 19.69 -8.36 11.65
CA LEU A 229 18.57 -7.43 11.41
C LEU A 229 17.80 -7.79 10.13
N GLY A 230 18.50 -8.12 9.03
CA GLY A 230 17.86 -8.55 7.79
C GLY A 230 17.03 -9.84 7.95
N LYS A 231 17.52 -10.79 8.74
CA LYS A 231 16.78 -12.00 9.12
C LYS A 231 15.57 -11.68 10.01
N ASP A 232 15.69 -10.75 10.95
CA ASP A 232 14.60 -10.30 11.82
C ASP A 232 13.48 -9.61 11.01
N ILE A 233 13.85 -8.76 10.04
CA ILE A 233 12.91 -8.16 9.10
C ILE A 233 12.22 -9.25 8.28
N THR A 234 12.96 -10.23 7.76
CA THR A 234 12.40 -11.37 7.01
C THR A 234 11.37 -12.13 7.86
N ALA A 235 11.69 -12.41 9.12
CA ALA A 235 10.77 -13.07 10.04
C ALA A 235 9.52 -12.21 10.33
N SER A 236 9.70 -10.89 10.47
CA SER A 236 8.61 -9.94 10.71
C SER A 236 7.67 -9.84 9.51
N LEU A 237 8.21 -9.69 8.29
CA LEU A 237 7.44 -9.68 7.04
C LEU A 237 6.68 -10.99 6.86
N ARG A 238 7.32 -12.14 7.12
CA ARG A 238 6.64 -13.45 7.07
C ARG A 238 5.49 -13.53 8.06
N LYS A 239 5.68 -13.04 9.30
CA LYS A 239 4.62 -13.02 10.33
C LYS A 239 3.46 -12.11 9.93
N LEU A 240 3.74 -10.96 9.31
CA LEU A 240 2.71 -10.05 8.80
C LEU A 240 1.93 -10.70 7.64
N LYS A 241 2.62 -11.31 6.68
CA LYS A 241 2.01 -12.08 5.58
C LYS A 241 1.14 -13.22 6.08
N GLN A 242 1.53 -13.90 7.16
CA GLN A 242 0.73 -14.98 7.75
C GLN A 242 -0.56 -14.50 8.44
N LYS A 243 -0.67 -13.22 8.78
CA LYS A 243 -1.88 -12.64 9.40
C LYS A 243 -2.95 -12.25 8.39
N ILE A 244 -2.58 -12.14 7.11
CA ILE A 244 -3.49 -11.83 6.03
C ILE A 244 -3.91 -13.09 5.28
N VAL A 245 -5.05 -13.02 4.63
CA VAL A 245 -5.53 -13.95 3.63
C VAL A 245 -5.75 -13.17 2.34
N THR A 246 -5.37 -13.78 1.22
CA THR A 246 -5.59 -13.25 -0.11
C THR A 246 -6.46 -14.23 -0.88
N ILE A 247 -7.66 -13.80 -1.25
CA ILE A 247 -8.57 -14.53 -2.12
C ILE A 247 -8.37 -13.98 -3.53
N ASN A 248 -7.88 -14.83 -4.43
CA ASN A 248 -7.56 -14.44 -5.81
C ASN A 248 -8.85 -14.54 -6.64
N ILE A 249 -9.39 -13.39 -7.05
CA ILE A 249 -10.63 -13.31 -7.83
C ILE A 249 -10.29 -13.48 -9.31
N LEU A 250 -9.43 -12.61 -9.83
CA LEU A 250 -8.84 -12.73 -11.16
C LEU A 250 -7.32 -12.82 -11.00
N LYS A 251 -6.69 -13.78 -11.67
CA LYS A 251 -5.24 -13.95 -11.64
C LYS A 251 -4.67 -13.90 -13.04
N ASN A 252 -4.03 -12.78 -13.38
CA ASN A 252 -3.43 -12.50 -14.67
C ASN A 252 -4.38 -12.79 -15.84
N VAL A 253 -5.61 -12.27 -15.78
CA VAL A 253 -6.63 -12.46 -16.83
C VAL A 253 -6.43 -11.44 -17.93
N ASP A 254 -6.38 -11.90 -19.18
CA ASP A 254 -6.30 -11.02 -20.34
C ASP A 254 -7.66 -10.39 -20.65
N PHE A 255 -7.65 -9.07 -20.80
CA PHE A 255 -8.78 -8.28 -21.30
C PHE A 255 -8.51 -7.95 -22.77
N PHE A 256 -9.59 -7.83 -23.54
CA PHE A 256 -9.49 -7.66 -24.99
C PHE A 256 -10.26 -6.42 -25.45
N ASP A 257 -10.03 -6.02 -26.71
CA ASP A 257 -10.71 -4.89 -27.34
C ASP A 257 -12.23 -5.02 -27.18
N GLY A 258 -12.83 -4.02 -26.56
CA GLY A 258 -14.25 -4.01 -26.20
C GLY A 258 -15.20 -3.85 -27.38
N TYR A 259 -14.71 -3.40 -28.54
CA TYR A 259 -15.49 -3.28 -29.78
C TYR A 259 -15.30 -4.46 -30.73
N ALA A 260 -14.29 -5.30 -30.50
CA ALA A 260 -14.07 -6.51 -31.29
C ALA A 260 -15.12 -7.59 -30.99
N GLN A 261 -15.23 -8.58 -31.89
CA GLN A 261 -15.99 -9.80 -31.60
C GLN A 261 -15.44 -10.50 -30.36
N THR A 262 -16.33 -11.13 -29.59
CA THR A 262 -15.94 -11.83 -28.36
C THR A 262 -14.93 -12.93 -28.66
N VAL A 263 -13.78 -12.89 -27.99
CA VAL A 263 -12.71 -13.87 -28.20
C VAL A 263 -13.04 -15.21 -27.54
N THR A 264 -12.47 -16.28 -28.09
CA THR A 264 -12.68 -17.66 -27.61
C THR A 264 -11.58 -18.17 -26.69
N ASN A 265 -10.60 -17.32 -26.35
CA ASN A 265 -9.52 -17.64 -25.42
C ASN A 265 -10.09 -18.18 -24.10
N SER A 266 -9.52 -19.26 -23.58
CA SER A 266 -9.95 -19.82 -22.29
C SER A 266 -9.74 -18.81 -21.16
N VAL A 267 -10.58 -18.94 -20.12
CA VAL A 267 -10.48 -18.17 -18.89
C VAL A 267 -10.10 -19.10 -17.73
N PRO A 268 -9.46 -18.58 -16.66
CA PRO A 268 -9.15 -19.39 -15.49
C PRO A 268 -10.41 -20.03 -14.88
N ARG A 269 -10.23 -21.16 -14.18
CA ARG A 269 -11.32 -21.86 -13.51
C ARG A 269 -12.03 -20.93 -12.51
N GLY A 270 -13.35 -20.90 -12.56
CA GLY A 270 -14.18 -20.05 -11.68
C GLY A 270 -14.43 -18.64 -12.22
N VAL A 271 -13.75 -18.25 -13.30
CA VAL A 271 -13.97 -16.98 -14.00
C VAL A 271 -14.89 -17.22 -15.20
N THR A 272 -15.83 -16.32 -15.44
CA THR A 272 -16.68 -16.29 -16.65
C THR A 272 -16.45 -14.99 -17.40
N ARG A 273 -16.21 -15.06 -18.71
CA ARG A 273 -16.18 -13.88 -19.58
C ARG A 273 -17.62 -13.49 -19.92
N ILE A 274 -18.06 -12.28 -19.54
CA ILE A 274 -19.35 -11.73 -20.00
C ILE A 274 -19.13 -11.05 -21.35
N THR A 275 -18.11 -10.20 -21.45
CA THR A 275 -17.68 -9.54 -22.68
C THR A 275 -16.15 -9.54 -22.76
N ASN A 276 -15.56 -9.06 -23.86
CA ASN A 276 -14.09 -8.88 -23.95
C ASN A 276 -13.49 -7.99 -22.85
N SER A 277 -14.30 -7.11 -22.25
CA SER A 277 -13.89 -6.16 -21.22
C SER A 277 -14.52 -6.40 -19.86
N GLU A 278 -15.36 -7.41 -19.69
CA GLU A 278 -16.10 -7.67 -18.45
C GLU A 278 -16.06 -9.15 -18.06
N TYR A 279 -15.64 -9.41 -16.81
CA TYR A 279 -15.48 -10.76 -16.26
C TYR A 279 -16.20 -10.89 -14.92
N LEU A 280 -16.77 -12.07 -14.70
CA LEU A 280 -17.54 -12.45 -13.53
C LEU A 280 -16.80 -13.50 -12.71
N TYR A 281 -16.83 -13.34 -11.39
CA TYR A 281 -16.37 -14.33 -10.43
C TYR A 281 -17.39 -14.48 -9.31
N GLN A 282 -17.80 -15.72 -8.98
CA GLN A 282 -18.68 -16.00 -7.84
C GLN A 282 -17.84 -16.39 -6.63
N LEU A 283 -17.99 -15.67 -5.52
CA LEU A 283 -17.34 -16.05 -4.26
C LEU A 283 -18.00 -17.30 -3.71
N ASN A 284 -17.20 -18.30 -3.34
CA ASN A 284 -17.72 -19.51 -2.71
C ASN A 284 -17.73 -19.40 -1.17
N PRO A 285 -18.49 -20.26 -0.47
CA PRO A 285 -18.59 -20.19 0.99
C PRO A 285 -17.26 -20.34 1.74
N SER A 286 -16.29 -21.08 1.19
CA SER A 286 -14.97 -21.26 1.78
C SER A 286 -14.13 -19.98 1.72
N GLU A 287 -14.26 -19.22 0.64
CA GLU A 287 -13.64 -17.89 0.47
C GLU A 287 -14.27 -16.87 1.40
N ILE A 288 -15.61 -16.81 1.44
CA ILE A 288 -16.33 -15.89 2.32
C ILE A 288 -15.94 -16.13 3.79
N LYS A 289 -15.78 -17.40 4.21
CA LYS A 289 -15.36 -17.76 5.57
C LYS A 289 -13.94 -17.28 5.92
N GLN A 290 -13.07 -17.08 4.92
CA GLN A 290 -11.72 -16.59 5.13
C GLN A 290 -11.65 -15.07 5.38
N ILE A 291 -12.69 -14.33 5.01
CA ILE A 291 -12.75 -12.88 5.22
C ILE A 291 -12.90 -12.61 6.72
N GLY A 292 -11.97 -11.82 7.25
CA GLY A 292 -11.95 -11.40 8.64
C GLY A 292 -12.73 -10.13 8.93
N ASN A 293 -12.08 -9.18 9.60
CA ASN A 293 -12.69 -7.91 10.08
C ASN A 293 -12.31 -6.69 9.27
N ASN A 294 -11.26 -6.78 8.47
CA ASN A 294 -10.93 -5.79 7.46
C ASN A 294 -10.97 -6.45 6.08
N LEU A 295 -11.19 -5.66 5.05
CA LEU A 295 -11.28 -6.14 3.69
C LEU A 295 -10.82 -5.02 2.76
N LYS A 296 -9.86 -5.37 1.92
CA LYS A 296 -9.35 -4.52 0.86
C LYS A 296 -9.59 -5.21 -0.48
N VAL A 297 -10.03 -4.45 -1.48
CA VAL A 297 -9.94 -4.88 -2.88
C VAL A 297 -8.67 -4.29 -3.49
N LYS A 298 -7.89 -5.13 -4.16
CA LYS A 298 -6.70 -4.73 -4.92
C LYS A 298 -6.88 -5.13 -6.37
N VAL A 299 -6.76 -4.18 -7.28
CA VAL A 299 -6.73 -4.41 -8.73
C VAL A 299 -5.34 -4.09 -9.23
N THR A 300 -4.71 -5.01 -9.95
CA THR A 300 -3.42 -4.76 -10.61
C THR A 300 -3.65 -4.78 -12.11
N ILE A 301 -3.35 -3.66 -12.78
CA ILE A 301 -3.39 -3.54 -14.24
C ILE A 301 -1.97 -3.62 -14.74
N LYS A 302 -1.71 -4.57 -15.64
CA LYS A 302 -0.47 -4.66 -16.41
C LYS A 302 -0.75 -4.26 -17.86
N ALA A 303 0.13 -3.43 -18.41
CA ALA A 303 0.05 -2.90 -19.76
C ALA A 303 -0.01 -4.02 -20.82
N GLY A 304 -0.99 -3.94 -21.72
CA GLY A 304 -1.07 -4.74 -22.94
C GLY A 304 -0.91 -3.85 -24.17
N CYS A 305 -1.81 -3.96 -25.14
CA CYS A 305 -1.77 -3.21 -26.40
C CYS A 305 -2.77 -2.04 -26.46
N ASP A 306 -3.46 -1.73 -25.36
CA ASP A 306 -4.09 -0.43 -25.21
C ASP A 306 -3.16 0.48 -24.40
N ASN A 307 -2.76 1.59 -25.02
CA ASN A 307 -1.78 2.53 -24.49
C ASN A 307 -2.41 3.82 -23.92
N TYR A 308 -3.75 3.90 -23.90
CA TYR A 308 -4.50 5.05 -23.42
C TYR A 308 -5.12 4.80 -22.04
N ASP A 309 -5.57 5.88 -21.43
CA ASP A 309 -6.32 5.88 -20.20
C ASP A 309 -7.76 5.43 -20.40
N ARG A 310 -8.17 4.44 -19.61
CA ARG A 310 -9.46 3.78 -19.72
C ARG A 310 -10.10 3.61 -18.37
N ILE A 311 -11.42 3.65 -18.35
CA ILE A 311 -12.16 3.36 -17.14
C ILE A 311 -12.18 1.86 -16.84
N GLY A 312 -11.96 1.54 -15.58
CA GLY A 312 -12.21 0.22 -15.03
C GLY A 312 -12.96 0.30 -13.71
N ARG A 313 -13.62 -0.79 -13.33
CA ARG A 313 -14.34 -0.90 -12.05
C ARG A 313 -14.43 -2.33 -11.56
N VAL A 314 -14.60 -2.47 -10.25
CA VAL A 314 -15.02 -3.70 -9.60
C VAL A 314 -16.34 -3.42 -8.88
N THR A 315 -17.35 -4.21 -9.21
CA THR A 315 -18.70 -4.12 -8.63
C THR A 315 -19.01 -5.42 -7.90
N LEU A 316 -19.38 -5.32 -6.62
CA LEU A 316 -20.02 -6.41 -5.89
C LEU A 316 -21.50 -6.44 -6.32
N VAL A 317 -21.96 -7.58 -6.81
CA VAL A 317 -23.35 -7.85 -7.16
C VAL A 317 -23.89 -8.92 -6.22
N VAL A 318 -24.96 -8.58 -5.49
CA VAL A 318 -25.63 -9.47 -4.54
C VAL A 318 -26.90 -10.00 -5.18
N MET A 319 -26.99 -11.33 -5.31
CA MET A 319 -28.14 -12.01 -5.91
C MET A 319 -28.87 -12.87 -4.86
N PRO A 320 -30.18 -13.10 -5.02
CA PRO A 320 -30.87 -14.15 -4.30
C PRO A 320 -30.22 -15.52 -4.58
N LYS A 321 -30.12 -16.36 -3.55
CA LYS A 321 -29.44 -17.64 -3.66
C LYS A 321 -30.17 -18.61 -4.60
N GLY A 322 -29.44 -19.19 -5.53
CA GLY A 322 -29.93 -20.19 -6.49
C GLY A 322 -30.56 -19.60 -7.74
N GLU A 323 -30.60 -18.27 -7.87
CA GLU A 323 -31.03 -17.62 -9.11
C GLU A 323 -29.88 -17.56 -10.13
N LYS A 324 -30.23 -17.57 -11.42
CA LYS A 324 -29.25 -17.35 -12.48
C LYS A 324 -28.73 -15.92 -12.38
N PHE A 325 -27.41 -15.75 -12.46
CA PHE A 325 -26.79 -14.43 -12.48
C PHE A 325 -27.42 -13.51 -13.54
N ASP A 326 -27.89 -12.35 -13.10
CA ASP A 326 -28.48 -11.29 -13.91
C ASP A 326 -28.09 -9.95 -13.25
N LYS A 327 -27.11 -9.26 -13.85
CA LYS A 327 -26.51 -8.05 -13.27
C LYS A 327 -27.54 -6.97 -12.96
N GLU A 328 -28.54 -6.80 -13.82
CA GLU A 328 -29.57 -5.75 -13.70
C GLU A 328 -30.59 -6.04 -12.60
N LYS A 329 -30.71 -7.30 -12.15
CA LYS A 329 -31.59 -7.69 -11.04
C LYS A 329 -30.91 -7.75 -9.68
N GLY A 330 -29.58 -7.80 -9.67
CA GLY A 330 -28.80 -7.82 -8.43
C GLY A 330 -28.67 -6.44 -7.79
N GLU A 331 -28.48 -6.42 -6.48
CA GLU A 331 -28.05 -5.20 -5.79
C GLU A 331 -26.58 -4.94 -6.13
N GLN A 332 -26.25 -3.74 -6.60
CA GLN A 332 -24.93 -3.44 -7.14
C GLN A 332 -24.21 -2.40 -6.28
N PHE A 333 -23.00 -2.74 -5.85
CA PHE A 333 -22.13 -1.89 -5.07
C PHE A 333 -20.80 -1.74 -5.80
N GLU A 334 -20.58 -0.60 -6.44
CA GLU A 334 -19.26 -0.30 -7.03
C GLU A 334 -18.27 -0.01 -5.90
N ILE A 335 -17.33 -0.94 -5.69
CA ILE A 335 -16.41 -0.93 -4.55
C ILE A 335 -15.06 -0.31 -4.91
N LEU A 336 -14.73 -0.24 -6.20
CA LEU A 336 -13.54 0.44 -6.70
C LEU A 336 -13.76 0.85 -8.15
N ARG A 337 -13.43 2.10 -8.47
CA ARG A 337 -13.30 2.60 -9.83
C ARG A 337 -11.87 3.07 -10.07
N ILE A 338 -11.33 2.77 -11.25
CA ILE A 338 -9.97 3.11 -11.64
C ILE A 338 -9.95 3.77 -13.01
N MET A 339 -8.86 4.49 -13.28
CA MET A 339 -8.51 4.93 -14.62
C MET A 339 -7.13 4.36 -14.94
N THR A 340 -7.01 3.57 -16.01
CA THR A 340 -5.71 3.08 -16.45
C THR A 340 -4.81 4.26 -16.83
N PRO A 341 -3.49 4.16 -16.66
CA PRO A 341 -2.57 5.19 -17.11
C PRO A 341 -2.31 5.09 -18.62
N PHE A 342 -1.73 6.14 -19.19
CA PHE A 342 -1.11 6.10 -20.51
C PHE A 342 0.19 5.28 -20.43
N MET A 343 0.17 4.02 -20.86
CA MET A 343 1.29 3.11 -20.69
C MET A 343 1.77 2.48 -21.99
N TYR A 344 3.09 2.45 -22.17
CA TYR A 344 3.73 1.51 -23.06
C TYR A 344 4.09 0.23 -22.33
N ARG A 345 3.64 -0.92 -22.83
CA ARG A 345 4.04 -2.25 -22.31
C ARG A 345 5.54 -2.52 -22.33
N SER A 346 6.32 -1.74 -23.10
CA SER A 346 7.77 -1.85 -23.22
C SER A 346 8.54 -0.96 -22.24
N ARG A 347 7.86 -0.16 -21.41
CA ARG A 347 8.46 0.75 -20.43
C ARG A 347 8.04 0.38 -19.02
N HIS A 348 8.93 0.62 -18.05
CA HIS A 348 8.66 0.41 -16.64
C HIS A 348 8.33 1.73 -15.92
N PRO A 349 7.43 1.70 -14.91
CA PRO A 349 6.63 0.55 -14.50
C PRO A 349 5.60 0.17 -15.59
N ASP A 350 5.45 -1.13 -15.83
CA ASP A 350 4.53 -1.72 -16.81
C ASP A 350 3.24 -2.24 -16.15
N HIS A 351 3.12 -2.01 -14.84
CA HIS A 351 1.99 -2.41 -14.04
C HIS A 351 1.74 -1.40 -12.93
N ILE A 352 0.48 -1.32 -12.51
CA ILE A 352 0.03 -0.43 -11.45
C ILE A 352 -1.00 -1.12 -10.55
N PRO A 353 -0.82 -1.08 -9.22
CA PRO A 353 -1.82 -1.51 -8.27
C PRO A 353 -2.76 -0.36 -7.88
N TYR A 354 -4.05 -0.67 -7.78
CA TYR A 354 -5.11 0.16 -7.22
C TYR A 354 -5.67 -0.56 -6.00
N GLU A 355 -5.92 0.20 -4.93
CA GLU A 355 -6.40 -0.35 -3.67
C GLU A 355 -7.55 0.49 -3.11
N ALA A 356 -8.58 -0.18 -2.60
CA ALA A 356 -9.63 0.44 -1.80
C ALA A 356 -9.95 -0.39 -0.56
N GLN A 357 -10.08 0.29 0.59
CA GLN A 357 -10.64 -0.30 1.80
C GLN A 357 -12.15 -0.42 1.67
N ILE A 358 -12.68 -1.60 1.94
CA ILE A 358 -14.09 -1.97 1.75
C ILE A 358 -14.62 -2.73 2.97
N ASP A 359 -14.08 -2.44 4.16
CA ASP A 359 -14.48 -3.04 5.44
C ASP A 359 -16.01 -3.03 5.64
N GLN A 360 -16.66 -1.94 5.22
CA GLN A 360 -18.11 -1.74 5.31
C GLN A 360 -18.93 -2.77 4.52
N MET A 361 -18.31 -3.49 3.57
CA MET A 361 -18.99 -4.50 2.75
C MET A 361 -18.91 -5.91 3.33
N ILE A 362 -18.17 -6.10 4.43
CA ILE A 362 -17.94 -7.44 5.03
C ILE A 362 -19.25 -8.09 5.46
N SER A 363 -20.16 -7.34 6.09
CA SER A 363 -21.45 -7.87 6.54
C SER A 363 -22.32 -8.32 5.35
N THR A 364 -22.36 -7.50 4.29
CA THR A 364 -23.05 -7.82 3.04
C THR A 364 -22.48 -9.09 2.42
N ILE A 365 -21.15 -9.19 2.24
CA ILE A 365 -20.49 -10.36 1.63
C ILE A 365 -20.72 -11.64 2.45
N LYS A 366 -20.93 -11.54 3.77
CA LYS A 366 -21.14 -12.68 4.67
C LYS A 366 -22.59 -13.15 4.77
N GLN A 367 -23.53 -12.53 4.06
CA GLN A 367 -24.93 -12.98 4.03
C GLN A 367 -25.03 -14.40 3.44
N THR A 368 -25.60 -15.34 4.20
CA THR A 368 -25.63 -16.78 3.85
C THR A 368 -26.81 -17.18 2.96
N ASP A 369 -27.82 -16.31 2.89
CA ASP A 369 -29.05 -16.42 2.09
C ASP A 369 -28.92 -15.76 0.70
N LYS A 370 -27.74 -15.19 0.40
CA LYS A 370 -27.42 -14.52 -0.86
C LYS A 370 -26.20 -15.15 -1.53
N GLU A 371 -26.03 -14.86 -2.81
CA GLU A 371 -24.84 -15.20 -3.59
C GLU A 371 -24.09 -13.92 -3.97
N MET A 372 -22.77 -13.97 -3.81
CA MET A 372 -21.89 -12.82 -3.99
C MET A 372 -21.09 -12.98 -5.27
N TYR A 373 -21.19 -11.98 -6.15
CA TYR A 373 -20.46 -11.94 -7.41
C TYR A 373 -19.60 -10.70 -7.47
N LEU A 374 -18.37 -10.84 -7.93
CA LEU A 374 -17.52 -9.72 -8.32
C LEU A 374 -17.49 -9.62 -9.84
N VAL A 375 -17.99 -8.50 -10.34
CA VAL A 375 -17.93 -8.12 -11.74
C VAL A 375 -16.77 -7.15 -11.91
N THR A 376 -15.76 -7.53 -12.68
CA THR A 376 -14.63 -6.66 -13.02
C THR A 376 -14.75 -6.24 -14.47
N GLU A 377 -14.82 -4.94 -14.71
CA GLU A 377 -14.81 -4.35 -16.03
C GLU A 377 -13.57 -3.47 -16.19
N VAL A 378 -12.82 -3.65 -17.28
CA VAL A 378 -11.74 -2.75 -17.69
C VAL A 378 -11.88 -2.57 -19.18
N PHE A 379 -12.50 -1.46 -19.58
CA PHE A 379 -12.72 -1.16 -20.98
C PHE A 379 -11.40 -0.86 -21.67
N GLY A 380 -11.24 -1.21 -22.94
CA GLY A 380 -10.06 -0.85 -23.71
C GLY A 380 -10.25 -1.08 -25.20
N THR A 381 -9.42 -0.42 -26.00
CA THR A 381 -9.37 -0.57 -27.46
C THR A 381 -7.92 -0.67 -27.92
N THR A 382 -7.62 -1.54 -28.88
CA THR A 382 -6.26 -1.73 -29.37
C THR A 382 -5.99 -1.00 -30.68
N GLY A 383 -6.97 -0.32 -31.26
CA GLY A 383 -6.82 0.36 -32.56
C GLY A 383 -5.64 1.33 -32.62
N ALA A 384 -5.43 2.16 -31.58
CA ALA A 384 -4.26 3.04 -31.51
C ALA A 384 -2.98 2.25 -31.25
N GLY A 385 -2.99 1.36 -30.25
CA GLY A 385 -1.80 0.63 -29.86
C GLY A 385 -1.28 -0.37 -30.90
N GLN A 386 -2.12 -0.90 -31.79
CA GLN A 386 -1.67 -1.69 -32.95
C GLN A 386 -0.73 -0.89 -33.86
N ARG A 387 -0.88 0.43 -33.93
CA ARG A 387 -0.02 1.33 -34.72
C ARG A 387 1.12 1.93 -33.91
N GLU A 388 0.87 2.24 -32.65
CA GLU A 388 1.74 3.06 -31.81
C GLU A 388 2.66 2.25 -30.88
N VAL A 389 2.31 0.98 -30.60
CA VAL A 389 3.01 0.14 -29.63
C VAL A 389 3.74 -1.01 -30.35
N ILE A 390 5.06 -1.06 -30.16
CA ILE A 390 5.90 -2.11 -30.74
C ILE A 390 5.43 -3.49 -30.26
N GLY A 391 5.19 -4.41 -31.21
CA GLY A 391 4.76 -5.78 -30.94
C GLY A 391 3.26 -5.95 -30.66
N CYS A 392 2.45 -4.94 -30.99
CA CYS A 392 1.00 -4.98 -30.83
C CYS A 392 0.22 -5.09 -32.15
N ASP A 393 0.89 -5.16 -33.30
CA ASP A 393 0.24 -5.33 -34.60
C ASP A 393 -0.67 -6.57 -34.61
N GLY A 394 -1.92 -6.39 -35.03
CA GLY A 394 -2.97 -7.41 -35.01
C GLY A 394 -3.42 -7.92 -33.63
N SER A 395 -2.91 -7.37 -32.53
CA SER A 395 -3.27 -7.82 -31.17
C SER A 395 -4.58 -7.21 -30.69
N LEU A 396 -5.44 -8.04 -30.09
CA LEU A 396 -6.65 -7.60 -29.39
C LEU A 396 -6.45 -7.45 -27.88
N LEU A 397 -5.27 -7.78 -27.34
CA LEU A 397 -4.99 -7.70 -25.90
C LEU A 397 -4.95 -6.24 -25.45
N THR A 398 -5.84 -5.81 -24.57
CA THR A 398 -5.80 -4.46 -24.01
C THR A 398 -4.92 -4.43 -22.77
N PHE A 399 -5.26 -5.23 -21.77
CA PHE A 399 -4.58 -5.28 -20.47
C PHE A 399 -4.52 -6.71 -19.94
N ASN A 400 -3.59 -6.96 -19.02
CA ASN A 400 -3.63 -8.14 -18.16
C ASN A 400 -3.99 -7.69 -16.73
N VAL A 401 -5.03 -8.29 -16.15
CA VAL A 401 -5.67 -7.80 -14.93
C VAL A 401 -5.67 -8.86 -13.86
N SER A 402 -5.29 -8.47 -12.65
CA SER A 402 -5.47 -9.28 -11.43
C SER A 402 -6.36 -8.55 -10.43
N VAL A 403 -7.21 -9.29 -9.74
CA VAL A 403 -8.10 -8.77 -8.69
C VAL A 403 -7.98 -9.68 -7.48
N ASP A 404 -7.64 -9.10 -6.33
CA ASP A 404 -7.49 -9.78 -5.06
C ASP A 404 -8.40 -9.15 -4.01
N LEU A 405 -9.03 -9.99 -3.19
CA LEU A 405 -9.55 -9.58 -1.89
C LEU A 405 -8.51 -9.90 -0.82
N ILE A 406 -8.12 -8.91 -0.03
CA ILE A 406 -7.11 -9.04 1.02
C ILE A 406 -7.77 -8.72 2.36
N SER A 407 -7.67 -9.66 3.29
CA SER A 407 -8.34 -9.57 4.60
C SER A 407 -7.44 -10.10 5.71
N ASP A 408 -7.71 -9.72 6.95
CA ASP A 408 -7.10 -10.33 8.12
C ASP A 408 -7.79 -11.65 8.47
N LYS A 409 -7.26 -12.33 9.49
CA LYS A 409 -7.81 -13.61 9.99
C LYS A 409 -8.71 -13.44 11.21
N LYS A 410 -9.10 -12.22 11.58
CA LYS A 410 -9.89 -11.98 12.80
C LYS A 410 -11.37 -12.23 12.52
N THR A 411 -12.11 -12.69 13.51
CA THR A 411 -13.54 -13.00 13.34
C THR A 411 -14.39 -12.19 14.30
N THR A 412 -14.95 -11.10 13.80
CA THR A 412 -15.93 -10.25 14.47
C THR A 412 -16.85 -9.71 13.39
N LEU A 413 -18.15 -9.94 13.56
CA LEU A 413 -19.15 -9.51 12.60
C LEU A 413 -19.60 -8.09 12.94
N SER A 414 -19.58 -7.22 11.94
CA SER A 414 -20.23 -5.92 12.00
C SER A 414 -21.74 -6.09 11.80
N SER A 415 -22.54 -5.20 12.41
CA SER A 415 -24.00 -5.16 12.25
C SER A 415 -24.44 -4.25 11.09
N GLU A 416 -23.51 -3.80 10.27
CA GLU A 416 -23.78 -2.89 9.15
C GLU A 416 -24.67 -3.54 8.08
N LYS A 417 -25.55 -2.76 7.48
CA LYS A 417 -26.40 -3.16 6.35
C LYS A 417 -26.13 -2.23 5.16
N ALA A 418 -25.89 -2.81 3.98
CA ALA A 418 -25.72 -2.04 2.77
C ALA A 418 -27.05 -1.85 2.02
N ILE A 419 -27.25 -0.69 1.42
CA ILE A 419 -28.40 -0.37 0.56
C ILE A 419 -27.87 0.17 -0.76
N SER A 420 -28.15 -0.53 -1.86
CA SER A 420 -27.78 -0.10 -3.22
C SER A 420 -28.66 1.07 -3.65
N LEU A 421 -28.07 2.15 -4.19
CA LEU A 421 -28.83 3.30 -4.73
C LEU A 421 -28.60 3.46 -6.24
N LEU A 422 -27.36 3.77 -6.63
CA LEU A 422 -26.94 3.93 -8.02
C LEU A 422 -25.69 3.11 -8.27
N SER A 423 -25.63 2.43 -9.41
CA SER A 423 -24.43 1.73 -9.87
C SER A 423 -24.14 2.16 -11.30
N TYR A 424 -23.02 2.85 -11.48
CA TYR A 424 -22.50 3.29 -12.77
C TYR A 424 -23.54 4.07 -13.61
N TYR A 425 -24.37 4.87 -12.94
CA TYR A 425 -25.43 5.63 -13.58
C TYR A 425 -24.85 6.77 -14.43
N SER A 426 -25.27 6.85 -15.69
CA SER A 426 -24.84 7.89 -16.62
C SER A 426 -25.70 9.15 -16.46
N LEU A 427 -25.21 10.13 -15.72
CA LEU A 427 -25.81 11.45 -15.63
C LEU A 427 -25.32 12.32 -16.80
N ASP A 428 -26.17 12.49 -17.80
CA ASP A 428 -25.86 13.16 -19.08
C ASP A 428 -26.81 14.32 -19.41
N GLY A 429 -27.60 14.77 -18.44
CA GLY A 429 -28.55 15.88 -18.58
C GLY A 429 -29.84 15.55 -19.32
N LYS A 430 -30.01 14.31 -19.82
CA LYS A 430 -31.26 13.89 -20.48
C LYS A 430 -32.38 13.67 -19.48
N ASP A 431 -32.08 13.05 -18.34
CA ASP A 431 -33.03 12.93 -17.23
C ASP A 431 -33.16 14.27 -16.49
N LYS A 432 -34.35 14.86 -16.56
CA LYS A 432 -34.69 16.15 -15.92
C LYS A 432 -35.66 15.99 -14.75
N THR A 433 -36.02 14.75 -14.38
CA THR A 433 -37.06 14.47 -13.37
C THR A 433 -36.72 15.03 -11.99
N ALA A 434 -35.44 15.04 -11.61
CA ALA A 434 -34.97 15.57 -10.34
C ALA A 434 -34.48 17.04 -10.42
N GLY A 435 -34.61 17.67 -11.60
CA GLY A 435 -34.03 18.98 -11.92
C GLY A 435 -32.79 18.88 -12.82
N LYS A 436 -32.21 20.03 -13.18
CA LYS A 436 -31.05 20.11 -14.08
C LYS A 436 -29.86 19.35 -13.51
N ASN A 437 -29.23 18.49 -14.33
CA ASN A 437 -28.00 17.76 -14.01
C ASN A 437 -28.05 17.07 -12.64
N SER A 438 -29.15 16.38 -12.36
CA SER A 438 -29.35 15.76 -11.06
C SER A 438 -30.09 14.45 -11.16
N LYS A 439 -29.85 13.57 -10.19
CA LYS A 439 -30.58 12.33 -10.01
C LYS A 439 -31.03 12.21 -8.55
N GLU A 440 -32.33 11.96 -8.36
CA GLU A 440 -32.90 11.62 -7.06
C GLU A 440 -33.23 10.12 -7.02
N VAL A 441 -32.95 9.49 -5.88
CA VAL A 441 -33.24 8.09 -5.61
C VAL A 441 -33.92 7.99 -4.25
N GLU A 442 -35.02 7.25 -4.22
CA GLU A 442 -35.73 6.93 -2.98
C GLU A 442 -35.20 5.63 -2.38
N PHE A 443 -35.20 5.54 -1.05
CA PHE A 443 -34.92 4.32 -0.32
C PHE A 443 -35.78 4.24 0.94
N GLU A 444 -35.93 3.03 1.49
CA GLU A 444 -36.71 2.81 2.70
C GLU A 444 -35.85 2.16 3.78
N LEU A 445 -35.93 2.71 4.99
CA LEU A 445 -35.28 2.18 6.17
C LEU A 445 -36.29 1.34 6.98
N PRO A 446 -36.01 0.05 7.26
CA PRO A 446 -36.93 -0.82 8.00
C PRO A 446 -37.00 -0.47 9.50
N GLU A 447 -36.01 0.26 10.01
CA GLU A 447 -35.85 0.67 11.41
C GLU A 447 -35.08 1.99 11.50
N ASP A 448 -35.16 2.66 12.66
CA ASP A 448 -34.33 3.83 12.95
C ASP A 448 -32.85 3.43 12.92
N THR A 449 -32.01 4.21 12.24
CA THR A 449 -30.56 3.98 12.19
C THR A 449 -29.85 4.86 13.21
N LYS A 450 -28.78 4.33 13.81
CA LYS A 450 -27.86 5.13 14.64
C LYS A 450 -26.94 5.96 13.76
N THR A 451 -26.51 5.36 12.65
CA THR A 451 -25.64 6.01 11.67
C THR A 451 -26.03 5.54 10.27
N THR A 452 -26.12 6.47 9.33
CA THR A 452 -26.23 6.22 7.90
C THR A 452 -25.05 6.90 7.21
N VAL A 453 -24.29 6.15 6.39
CA VAL A 453 -23.13 6.66 5.67
C VAL A 453 -23.31 6.44 4.19
N LEU A 454 -23.22 7.51 3.40
CA LEU A 454 -23.24 7.50 1.94
C LEU A 454 -21.83 7.34 1.39
N TYR A 455 -21.64 6.34 0.53
CA TYR A 455 -20.45 6.14 -0.28
C TYR A 455 -20.77 6.60 -1.70
N LEU A 456 -20.02 7.59 -2.19
CA LEU A 456 -20.26 8.22 -3.48
C LEU A 456 -18.99 8.20 -4.34
N ILE A 457 -19.10 7.63 -5.55
CA ILE A 457 -18.06 7.62 -6.58
C ILE A 457 -18.61 8.37 -7.79
N SER A 458 -17.90 9.39 -8.25
CA SER A 458 -18.29 10.18 -9.41
C SER A 458 -17.07 10.53 -10.26
N SER A 459 -17.17 10.35 -11.58
CA SER A 459 -16.14 10.77 -12.54
C SER A 459 -16.77 11.41 -13.78
N GLY A 460 -16.25 12.58 -14.18
CA GLY A 460 -16.68 13.30 -15.37
C GLY A 460 -15.96 12.80 -16.63
N HIS A 461 -16.67 12.68 -17.74
CA HIS A 461 -16.15 12.17 -19.02
C HIS A 461 -16.60 13.08 -20.15
N GLY A 462 -15.87 13.04 -21.26
CA GLY A 462 -16.10 13.87 -22.45
C GLY A 462 -14.81 14.56 -22.85
N ALA A 463 -14.01 13.90 -23.70
CA ALA A 463 -12.67 14.37 -24.10
C ALA A 463 -12.70 15.47 -25.17
N ALA A 464 -13.87 15.82 -25.71
CA ALA A 464 -14.00 16.90 -26.68
C ALA A 464 -13.63 18.26 -26.05
N GLU A 465 -13.27 19.23 -26.88
CA GLU A 465 -13.00 20.60 -26.43
C GLU A 465 -14.20 21.15 -25.63
N GLY A 466 -13.94 21.64 -24.41
CA GLY A 466 -14.97 22.09 -23.48
C GLY A 466 -15.72 20.97 -22.73
N GLY A 467 -15.29 19.71 -22.85
CA GLY A 467 -15.92 18.58 -22.18
C GLY A 467 -15.58 18.46 -20.68
N GLU A 468 -16.35 17.63 -19.98
CA GLU A 468 -16.30 17.50 -18.52
C GLU A 468 -15.10 16.69 -18.00
N GLU A 469 -14.37 16.00 -18.87
CA GLU A 469 -13.20 15.18 -18.48
C GLU A 469 -12.07 15.97 -17.80
N TYR A 470 -11.89 17.22 -18.24
CA TYR A 470 -10.83 18.11 -17.75
C TYR A 470 -11.27 18.94 -16.54
N ASN A 471 -12.54 18.80 -16.13
CA ASN A 471 -13.14 19.58 -15.08
C ASN A 471 -13.36 18.73 -13.83
N TRP A 472 -13.28 19.38 -12.68
CA TRP A 472 -13.90 18.89 -11.46
C TRP A 472 -15.07 19.80 -11.13
N ARG A 473 -16.16 19.23 -10.63
CA ARG A 473 -17.38 19.95 -10.31
C ARG A 473 -17.77 19.71 -8.86
N GLN A 474 -18.34 20.73 -8.24
CA GLN A 474 -18.98 20.59 -6.96
C GLN A 474 -20.26 19.75 -7.11
N HIS A 475 -20.41 18.77 -6.24
CA HIS A 475 -21.62 17.97 -6.13
C HIS A 475 -22.43 18.47 -4.94
N ILE A 476 -23.72 18.65 -5.13
CA ILE A 476 -24.69 18.99 -4.09
C ILE A 476 -25.44 17.71 -3.73
N ILE A 477 -25.45 17.37 -2.45
CA ILE A 477 -26.21 16.23 -1.92
C ILE A 477 -27.36 16.78 -1.10
N ASP A 478 -28.58 16.46 -1.52
CA ASP A 478 -29.79 16.71 -0.73
C ASP A 478 -30.24 15.41 -0.05
N VAL A 479 -30.72 15.51 1.18
CA VAL A 479 -31.39 14.44 1.92
C VAL A 479 -32.80 14.92 2.23
N ASP A 480 -33.81 14.16 1.83
CA ASP A 480 -35.23 14.50 2.01
C ASP A 480 -35.56 15.92 1.52
N ALA A 481 -35.18 16.21 0.27
CA ALA A 481 -35.34 17.50 -0.41
C ALA A 481 -34.64 18.71 0.23
N LYS A 482 -33.74 18.49 1.21
CA LYS A 482 -32.95 19.55 1.84
C LYS A 482 -31.46 19.38 1.54
N GLU A 483 -30.82 20.45 1.07
CA GLU A 483 -29.36 20.47 0.90
C GLU A 483 -28.66 20.08 2.20
N TYR A 484 -27.88 19.01 2.13
CA TYR A 484 -27.13 18.45 3.25
C TYR A 484 -25.68 18.90 3.20
N ILE A 485 -25.02 18.76 2.04
CA ILE A 485 -23.61 19.11 1.88
C ILE A 485 -23.27 19.40 0.41
N ARG A 486 -22.20 20.19 0.25
CA ARG A 486 -21.51 20.42 -1.02
C ARG A 486 -20.11 19.82 -0.96
N ILE A 487 -19.74 19.06 -1.98
CA ILE A 487 -18.47 18.31 -2.00
C ILE A 487 -17.78 18.52 -3.35
N ASP A 488 -16.51 18.90 -3.29
CA ASP A 488 -15.68 18.97 -4.49
C ASP A 488 -15.17 17.57 -4.85
N MET A 489 -15.54 17.08 -6.03
CA MET A 489 -15.05 15.80 -6.56
C MET A 489 -13.74 16.03 -7.30
N ASN A 490 -12.65 16.14 -6.54
CA ASN A 490 -11.30 16.29 -7.08
C ASN A 490 -10.26 15.43 -6.38
N GLN A 491 -9.14 15.20 -7.06
CA GLN A 491 -7.93 14.57 -6.54
C GLN A 491 -6.65 15.20 -7.11
N ASP A 492 -5.53 14.94 -6.44
CA ASP A 492 -4.17 15.28 -6.90
C ASP A 492 -3.60 14.13 -7.73
N CYS A 493 -3.21 14.42 -8.98
CA CYS A 493 -2.68 13.42 -9.90
C CYS A 493 -1.19 13.17 -9.74
N THR A 494 -0.45 14.03 -9.01
CA THR A 494 1.01 13.94 -8.84
C THR A 494 1.50 12.53 -8.49
N PRO A 495 0.86 11.77 -7.57
CA PRO A 495 1.34 10.44 -7.20
C PRO A 495 1.30 9.40 -8.33
N TYR A 496 0.51 9.64 -9.39
CA TYR A 496 0.27 8.68 -10.47
C TYR A 496 1.12 8.95 -11.73
N GLU A 497 1.83 10.09 -11.78
CA GLU A 497 2.68 10.48 -12.90
C GLU A 497 3.67 9.39 -13.30
N ILE A 498 4.27 8.72 -12.32
CA ILE A 498 5.29 7.67 -12.53
C ILE A 498 4.77 6.47 -13.34
N TYR A 499 3.46 6.23 -13.36
CA TYR A 499 2.85 5.11 -14.09
C TYR A 499 2.46 5.48 -15.52
N ASN A 500 2.51 6.76 -15.88
CA ASN A 500 2.15 7.25 -17.20
C ASN A 500 3.39 7.30 -18.11
N THR A 501 3.80 6.13 -18.60
CA THR A 501 5.06 5.94 -19.36
C THR A 501 4.99 6.39 -20.82
N GLN A 502 3.78 6.71 -21.31
CA GLN A 502 3.54 7.36 -22.59
C GLN A 502 3.35 8.88 -22.41
N PRO A 503 4.00 9.72 -23.25
CA PRO A 503 3.70 11.15 -23.29
C PRO A 503 2.21 11.42 -23.53
N ASN A 504 1.63 12.31 -22.74
CA ASN A 504 0.21 12.62 -22.77
C ASN A 504 -0.04 14.09 -22.40
N GLY A 505 -1.27 14.55 -22.62
CA GLY A 505 -1.71 15.92 -22.32
C GLY A 505 -2.16 16.16 -20.89
N ILE A 506 -1.72 15.35 -19.92
CA ILE A 506 -2.13 15.49 -18.51
C ILE A 506 -0.91 15.70 -17.63
N TYR A 507 0.11 14.87 -17.79
CA TYR A 507 1.32 14.90 -16.98
C TYR A 507 2.39 15.79 -17.60
N PHE A 508 2.14 17.10 -17.60
CA PHE A 508 3.12 18.12 -17.97
C PHE A 508 3.02 19.34 -17.04
N GLY A 509 4.06 20.18 -17.02
CA GLY A 509 4.07 21.38 -16.18
C GLY A 509 4.07 21.08 -14.68
N ASN A 510 3.34 21.86 -13.89
CA ASN A 510 3.25 21.67 -12.43
C ASN A 510 1.91 21.02 -12.05
N ILE A 511 1.82 19.70 -12.23
CA ILE A 511 0.61 18.89 -11.98
C ILE A 511 0.08 19.02 -10.55
N SER A 512 0.93 19.35 -9.57
CA SER A 512 0.52 19.49 -8.15
C SER A 512 -0.54 20.59 -7.91
N LYS A 513 -0.70 21.52 -8.85
CA LYS A 513 -1.72 22.58 -8.81
C LYS A 513 -2.99 22.24 -9.60
N GLU A 514 -2.94 21.21 -10.42
CA GLU A 514 -4.09 20.77 -11.20
C GLU A 514 -4.93 19.80 -10.38
N ARG A 515 -6.25 19.99 -10.44
CA ARG A 515 -7.23 19.17 -9.74
C ARG A 515 -8.17 18.63 -10.80
N ARG A 516 -8.50 17.34 -10.70
CA ARG A 516 -9.36 16.65 -11.67
C ARG A 516 -10.29 15.70 -10.94
N SER A 517 -11.44 15.39 -11.54
CA SER A 517 -12.36 14.39 -10.98
C SER A 517 -11.76 12.98 -10.99
N TRP A 518 -10.86 12.71 -11.92
CA TRP A 518 -10.03 11.51 -11.96
C TRP A 518 -8.65 11.75 -12.58
N CYS A 519 -7.72 10.84 -12.33
CA CYS A 519 -6.34 10.89 -12.83
C CYS A 519 -6.01 9.61 -13.59
N PRO A 520 -5.39 9.65 -14.78
CA PRO A 520 -4.89 8.44 -15.43
C PRO A 520 -3.85 7.74 -14.55
N GLY A 521 -4.07 6.47 -14.21
CA GLY A 521 -3.27 5.76 -13.22
C GLY A 521 -3.74 5.92 -11.78
N GLY A 522 -4.83 6.63 -11.52
CA GLY A 522 -5.42 6.80 -10.19
C GLY A 522 -6.73 6.04 -9.99
N PRO A 523 -7.06 5.60 -8.76
CA PRO A 523 -8.43 5.25 -8.41
C PRO A 523 -9.29 6.52 -8.44
N VAL A 524 -10.57 6.40 -8.78
CA VAL A 524 -11.52 7.51 -8.58
C VAL A 524 -11.87 7.55 -7.08
N PRO A 525 -11.77 8.71 -6.41
CA PRO A 525 -11.94 8.76 -4.96
C PRO A 525 -13.37 8.44 -4.59
N THR A 526 -13.54 7.57 -3.60
CA THR A 526 -14.83 7.36 -2.95
C THR A 526 -15.00 8.40 -1.84
N ARG A 527 -16.02 9.25 -1.94
CA ARG A 527 -16.40 10.16 -0.85
C ARG A 527 -17.28 9.41 0.14
N VAL A 528 -16.89 9.45 1.40
CA VAL A 528 -17.59 8.82 2.53
C VAL A 528 -18.25 9.91 3.34
N ILE A 529 -19.57 9.94 3.36
CA ILE A 529 -20.37 11.06 3.88
C ILE A 529 -21.28 10.52 4.98
N ASN A 530 -20.99 10.87 6.23
CA ASN A 530 -21.85 10.49 7.35
C ASN A 530 -23.10 11.38 7.37
N LEU A 531 -24.27 10.81 7.07
CA LEU A 531 -25.56 11.51 7.10
C LEU A 531 -26.16 11.60 8.51
N GLY A 532 -25.58 10.89 9.48
CA GLY A 532 -26.10 10.80 10.85
C GLY A 532 -27.25 9.78 10.97
N PRO A 533 -28.02 9.83 12.07
CA PRO A 533 -29.17 8.97 12.28
C PRO A 533 -30.33 9.36 11.36
N LEU A 534 -31.01 8.38 10.78
CA LEU A 534 -32.25 8.56 10.02
C LEU A 534 -33.38 7.74 10.64
N LYS A 535 -34.62 8.17 10.43
CA LYS A 535 -35.80 7.50 10.99
C LYS A 535 -36.21 6.31 10.12
N LYS A 536 -36.94 5.38 10.72
CA LYS A 536 -37.67 4.37 9.94
C LYS A 536 -38.59 5.05 8.94
N GLY A 537 -38.62 4.56 7.70
CA GLY A 537 -39.53 5.02 6.66
C GLY A 537 -38.82 5.38 5.36
N LYS A 538 -39.55 6.10 4.50
CA LYS A 538 -39.07 6.53 3.19
C LYS A 538 -38.19 7.77 3.31
N HIS A 539 -37.10 7.75 2.55
CA HIS A 539 -36.15 8.84 2.43
C HIS A 539 -35.76 9.03 0.96
N SER A 540 -35.23 10.21 0.62
CA SER A 540 -34.62 10.47 -0.68
C SER A 540 -33.21 11.02 -0.55
N ILE A 541 -32.35 10.64 -1.51
CA ILE A 541 -31.07 11.30 -1.75
C ILE A 541 -31.07 11.81 -3.17
N LYS A 542 -30.77 13.10 -3.32
CA LYS A 542 -30.53 13.73 -4.61
C LYS A 542 -29.08 14.12 -4.75
N ILE A 543 -28.49 13.77 -5.88
CA ILE A 543 -27.13 14.12 -6.27
C ILE A 543 -27.24 15.07 -7.47
N ALA A 544 -26.77 16.31 -7.30
CA ALA A 544 -26.79 17.33 -8.34
C ALA A 544 -25.38 17.83 -8.68
N ILE A 545 -25.12 18.07 -9.97
CA ILE A 545 -23.89 18.63 -10.50
C ILE A 545 -24.26 19.88 -11.33
N PRO A 546 -24.66 20.98 -10.66
CA PRO A 546 -25.38 22.09 -11.31
C PRO A 546 -24.57 22.75 -12.43
N ASP A 547 -23.25 22.83 -12.25
CA ASP A 547 -22.32 23.51 -13.16
C ASP A 547 -21.79 22.61 -14.28
N ALA A 548 -22.23 21.35 -14.37
CA ALA A 548 -21.82 20.47 -15.47
C ALA A 548 -22.44 20.91 -16.81
N GLU A 549 -21.68 20.80 -17.89
CA GLU A 549 -22.09 21.14 -19.25
C GLU A 549 -22.13 19.90 -20.14
N PHE A 550 -23.34 19.43 -20.48
CA PHE A 550 -23.53 18.19 -21.24
C PHE A 550 -23.84 18.38 -22.73
N GLU A 551 -24.42 19.52 -23.11
CA GLU A 551 -25.20 19.65 -24.36
C GLU A 551 -24.37 19.65 -25.65
N LYS A 552 -23.02 19.65 -25.60
CA LYS A 552 -22.18 19.81 -26.81
C LYS A 552 -20.95 18.91 -26.94
N THR A 553 -20.68 18.02 -25.98
CA THR A 553 -19.35 17.37 -25.87
C THR A 553 -19.40 15.88 -25.55
N GLU A 554 -20.57 15.23 -25.74
CA GLU A 554 -20.85 13.86 -25.27
C GLU A 554 -20.54 13.66 -23.77
N SER A 555 -20.51 14.77 -23.03
CA SER A 555 -20.11 14.78 -21.64
C SER A 555 -21.13 14.10 -20.75
N LYS A 556 -20.63 13.42 -19.73
CA LYS A 556 -21.44 12.75 -18.72
C LYS A 556 -20.66 12.56 -17.44
N TYR A 557 -21.38 12.47 -16.32
CA TYR A 557 -20.82 11.93 -15.08
C TYR A 557 -21.30 10.50 -14.90
N LEU A 558 -20.38 9.59 -14.59
CA LEU A 558 -20.72 8.24 -14.16
C LEU A 558 -20.80 8.26 -12.64
N VAL A 559 -21.96 7.95 -12.08
CA VAL A 559 -22.25 8.11 -10.65
C VAL A 559 -22.63 6.77 -10.03
N SER A 560 -21.95 6.41 -8.95
CA SER A 560 -22.29 5.26 -8.12
C SER A 560 -22.46 5.69 -6.68
N ALA A 561 -23.51 5.21 -6.04
CA ALA A 561 -23.91 5.57 -4.70
C ALA A 561 -24.50 4.36 -3.97
N TYR A 562 -24.09 4.17 -2.72
CA TYR A 562 -24.73 3.20 -1.82
C TYR A 562 -24.64 3.68 -0.36
N LEU A 563 -25.51 3.16 0.48
CA LEU A 563 -25.54 3.46 1.91
C LEU A 563 -25.02 2.29 2.72
N ILE A 564 -24.42 2.61 3.86
CA ILE A 564 -24.14 1.69 4.95
C ILE A 564 -24.88 2.21 6.19
N THR A 565 -25.71 1.37 6.80
CA THR A 565 -26.51 1.72 7.97
C THR A 565 -26.16 0.83 9.16
N GLN A 566 -26.29 1.37 10.38
CA GLN A 566 -26.08 0.65 11.64
C GLN A 566 -27.21 0.89 12.63
#